data_AF-A0A3A5VYM5-F1
#
_entry.id   AF-A0A3A5VYM5-F1
#
_cell.length_a   1.000
_cell.length_b   1.000
_cell.length_c   1.000
_cell.angle_alpha   90.00
_cell.angle_beta   90.00
_cell.angle_gamma   90.00
#
_symmetry.space_group_name_H-M   'P 1'
#
loop_
_entity.id
_entity.type
_entity.pdbx_description
1 polymer ?
#
loop_
_entity_poly.entity_id
_entity_poly.type
_entity_poly.pdbx_seq_one_letter_code
_entity_poly.pdbx_strand_id
1 'polypeptide(L)'
;MRLSIQAGDIEIDLEGATIQIDEQLAHAKAEHTWTVLLERIREARENALEAAVNAAREAGLPERGSAFRSLLENCALTRKPDQVLGAIHYLRSVEDVQDSPPRVVNQLFTDAGIEPPGNLSLYLNRLKDRNFLMVPDGHDDKNRFAILTPEGQAHLDKRSNA
;
A
#
# COMPACT_ATOMS: atom_id res chain seq x y z
N MET A 1 -27.73 -41.30 -13.85
CA MET A 1 -28.44 -41.94 -12.72
C MET A 1 -29.79 -41.24 -12.64
N ARG A 2 -30.92 -41.94 -12.80
CA ARG A 2 -32.26 -41.32 -12.90
C ARG A 2 -32.96 -41.48 -11.56
N LEU A 3 -33.26 -40.37 -10.89
CA LEU A 3 -34.00 -40.33 -9.64
C LEU A 3 -35.42 -39.82 -9.95
N SER A 4 -36.39 -40.73 -9.94
CA SER A 4 -37.81 -40.40 -10.04
C SER A 4 -38.44 -40.50 -8.65
N ILE A 5 -38.93 -39.39 -8.11
CA ILE A 5 -39.72 -39.38 -6.87
C ILE A 5 -41.18 -39.24 -7.27
N GLN A 6 -41.99 -40.25 -6.96
CA GLN A 6 -43.43 -40.22 -7.20
C GLN A 6 -44.13 -39.69 -5.95
N ALA A 7 -44.60 -38.45 -6.01
CA ALA A 7 -45.62 -37.92 -5.12
C ALA A 7 -46.78 -37.46 -6.03
N GLY A 8 -48.00 -37.93 -5.75
CA GLY A 8 -49.22 -37.82 -6.56
C GLY A 8 -49.25 -36.77 -7.68
N ASP A 9 -49.52 -37.25 -8.90
CA ASP A 9 -49.96 -36.55 -10.12
C ASP A 9 -49.26 -35.26 -10.57
N ILE A 10 -48.04 -35.00 -10.13
CA ILE A 10 -47.20 -33.96 -10.74
C ILE A 10 -45.82 -34.53 -11.04
N GLU A 11 -45.58 -34.83 -12.32
CA GLU A 11 -44.27 -35.18 -12.84
C GLU A 11 -43.49 -33.86 -13.06
N ILE A 12 -42.66 -33.47 -12.10
CA ILE A 12 -41.79 -32.30 -12.23
C ILE A 12 -40.45 -32.76 -12.80
N ASP A 13 -40.19 -32.40 -14.06
CA ASP A 13 -38.92 -32.60 -14.72
C ASP A 13 -37.90 -31.57 -14.20
N LEU A 14 -36.87 -32.04 -13.50
CA LEU A 14 -35.91 -31.23 -12.72
C LEU A 14 -34.52 -31.13 -13.37
N GLU A 15 -34.41 -31.34 -14.69
CA GLU A 15 -33.10 -31.32 -15.36
C GLU A 15 -32.50 -29.91 -15.54
N GLY A 16 -33.30 -28.83 -15.44
CA GLY A 16 -32.83 -27.44 -15.68
C GLY A 16 -32.39 -26.65 -14.44
N ALA A 17 -32.89 -26.98 -13.24
CA ALA A 17 -32.71 -26.14 -12.05
C ALA A 17 -31.39 -26.38 -11.30
N THR A 18 -30.85 -27.60 -11.37
CA THR A 18 -29.65 -27.97 -10.60
C THR A 18 -28.38 -27.32 -11.17
N ILE A 19 -28.30 -27.17 -12.49
CA ILE A 19 -27.12 -26.60 -13.17
C ILE A 19 -27.00 -25.09 -12.91
N GLN A 20 -28.12 -24.36 -12.93
CA GLN A 20 -28.11 -22.91 -12.68
C GLN A 20 -27.79 -22.58 -11.21
N ILE A 21 -28.25 -23.41 -10.27
CA ILE A 21 -27.92 -23.23 -8.84
C ILE A 21 -26.44 -23.52 -8.59
N ASP A 22 -25.85 -24.54 -9.24
CA ASP A 22 -24.43 -24.85 -9.07
C ASP A 22 -23.51 -23.76 -9.63
N GLU A 23 -23.84 -23.17 -10.79
CA GLU A 23 -23.07 -22.03 -11.34
C GLU A 23 -23.18 -20.78 -10.47
N GLN A 24 -24.38 -20.44 -9.99
CA GLN A 24 -24.56 -19.29 -9.09
C GLN A 24 -23.93 -19.51 -7.71
N LEU A 25 -23.99 -20.73 -7.17
CA LEU A 25 -23.36 -21.09 -5.91
C LEU A 25 -21.83 -21.16 -6.03
N ALA A 26 -21.29 -21.60 -7.18
CA ALA A 26 -19.87 -21.57 -7.48
C ALA A 26 -19.34 -20.14 -7.64
N HIS A 27 -20.08 -19.27 -8.34
CA HIS A 27 -19.76 -17.84 -8.44
C HIS A 27 -19.79 -17.15 -7.07
N ALA A 28 -20.84 -17.38 -6.27
CA ALA A 28 -20.95 -16.80 -4.93
C ALA A 28 -19.81 -17.27 -4.00
N LYS A 29 -19.43 -18.56 -4.07
CA LYS A 29 -18.29 -19.11 -3.32
C LYS A 29 -16.96 -18.53 -3.80
N ALA A 30 -16.76 -18.37 -5.10
CA ALA A 30 -15.55 -17.78 -5.66
C ALA A 30 -15.38 -16.31 -5.22
N GLU A 31 -16.46 -15.53 -5.25
CA GLU A 31 -16.47 -14.13 -4.78
C GLU A 31 -16.20 -14.00 -3.28
N HIS A 32 -16.83 -14.83 -2.45
CA HIS A 32 -16.58 -14.84 -1.00
C HIS A 32 -15.16 -15.30 -0.67
N THR A 33 -14.63 -16.27 -1.41
CA THR A 33 -13.26 -16.75 -1.24
C THR A 33 -12.24 -15.68 -1.64
N TRP A 34 -12.52 -14.90 -2.69
CA TRP A 34 -11.65 -13.81 -3.11
C TRP A 34 -11.58 -12.70 -2.07
N THR A 35 -12.71 -12.26 -1.52
CA THR A 35 -12.73 -11.24 -0.45
C THR A 35 -12.01 -11.72 0.81
N VAL A 36 -12.19 -12.99 1.20
CA VAL A 36 -11.47 -13.58 2.35
C VAL A 36 -9.97 -13.71 2.08
N LEU A 37 -9.56 -14.04 0.86
CA LEU A 37 -8.15 -14.08 0.47
C LEU A 37 -7.53 -12.67 0.48
N LEU A 38 -8.24 -11.66 -0.01
CA LEU A 38 -7.79 -10.27 0.02
C LEU A 38 -7.67 -9.74 1.45
N GLU A 39 -8.63 -10.03 2.33
CA GLU A 39 -8.55 -9.68 3.75
C GLU A 39 -7.38 -10.39 4.43
N ARG A 40 -7.12 -11.67 4.14
CA ARG A 40 -5.94 -12.37 4.65
C ARG A 40 -4.62 -11.78 4.15
N ILE A 41 -4.56 -11.32 2.91
CA ILE A 41 -3.39 -10.64 2.36
C ILE A 41 -3.19 -9.28 3.06
N ARG A 42 -4.28 -8.54 3.30
CA ARG A 42 -4.27 -7.27 4.02
C ARG A 42 -3.84 -7.45 5.47
N GLU A 43 -4.39 -8.42 6.17
CA GLU A 43 -4.09 -8.78 7.55
C GLU A 43 -2.64 -9.30 7.68
N ALA A 44 -2.17 -10.11 6.74
CA ALA A 44 -0.76 -10.52 6.69
C ALA A 44 0.19 -9.32 6.47
N ARG A 45 -0.22 -8.33 5.68
CA ARG A 45 0.52 -7.07 5.48
C ARG A 45 0.51 -6.20 6.74
N GLU A 46 -0.63 -6.10 7.43
CA GLU A 46 -0.76 -5.38 8.70
C GLU A 46 0.08 -6.05 9.81
N ASN A 47 0.02 -7.38 9.93
CA ASN A 47 0.83 -8.13 10.86
C ASN A 47 2.33 -8.04 10.54
N ALA A 48 2.71 -8.00 9.26
CA ALA A 48 4.10 -7.76 8.85
C ALA A 48 4.56 -6.33 9.18
N LEU A 49 3.68 -5.33 9.02
CA LEU A 49 3.92 -3.95 9.46
C LEU A 49 4.09 -3.87 10.98
N GLU A 50 3.23 -4.53 11.75
CA GLU A 50 3.30 -4.55 13.21
C GLU A 50 4.55 -5.28 13.70
N ALA A 51 4.93 -6.40 13.08
CA ALA A 51 6.17 -7.11 13.37
C ALA A 51 7.41 -6.27 13.04
N ALA A 52 7.40 -5.52 11.94
CA ALA A 52 8.48 -4.61 11.57
C ALA A 52 8.58 -3.42 12.55
N VAL A 53 7.44 -2.86 12.98
CA VAL A 53 7.38 -1.81 14.02
C VAL A 53 7.95 -2.33 15.35
N ASN A 54 7.60 -3.55 15.76
CA ASN A 54 8.11 -4.18 16.97
C ASN A 54 9.62 -4.47 16.88
N ALA A 55 10.11 -5.01 15.76
CA ALA A 55 11.54 -5.25 15.54
C ALA A 55 12.36 -3.94 15.54
N ALA A 56 11.80 -2.86 14.98
CA ALA A 56 12.44 -1.56 14.99
C ALA A 56 12.41 -0.89 16.38
N ARG A 57 11.38 -1.15 17.19
CA ARG A 57 11.32 -0.76 18.61
C ARG A 57 12.38 -1.50 19.43
N GLU A 58 12.57 -2.79 19.19
CA GLU A 58 13.64 -3.59 19.79
C GLU A 58 15.04 -3.11 19.39
N ALA A 59 15.18 -2.57 18.16
CA ALA A 59 16.42 -1.96 17.68
C ALA A 59 16.71 -0.55 18.26
N GLY A 60 15.86 -0.03 19.15
CA GLY A 60 16.05 1.27 19.80
C GLY A 60 15.81 2.48 18.89
N LEU A 61 15.13 2.29 17.75
CA LEU A 61 14.75 3.39 16.87
C LEU A 61 13.59 4.19 17.49
N PRO A 62 13.56 5.53 17.36
CA PRO A 62 12.38 6.33 17.69
C PRO A 62 11.14 5.78 16.99
N GLU A 63 9.96 5.86 17.62
CA GLU A 63 8.68 5.36 17.07
C GLU A 63 8.38 5.90 15.66
N ARG A 64 8.78 7.15 15.42
CA ARG A 64 8.74 7.79 14.10
C ARG A 64 9.61 7.08 13.07
N GLY A 65 10.85 6.80 13.44
CA GLY A 65 11.84 6.13 12.59
C GLY A 65 11.49 4.68 12.32
N SER A 66 10.96 3.96 13.32
CA SER A 66 10.47 2.60 13.15
C SER A 66 9.30 2.53 12.18
N ALA A 67 8.29 3.39 12.32
CA ALA A 67 7.16 3.45 11.41
C ALA A 67 7.58 3.75 9.96
N PHE A 68 8.49 4.72 9.76
CA PHE A 68 9.03 5.00 8.43
C PHE A 68 9.84 3.83 7.86
N ARG A 69 10.67 3.18 8.69
CA ARG A 69 11.45 2.02 8.26
C ARG A 69 10.55 0.88 7.81
N SER A 70 9.51 0.55 8.58
CA SER A 70 8.54 -0.48 8.22
C SER A 70 7.82 -0.17 6.91
N LEU A 71 7.52 1.11 6.64
CA LEU A 71 6.97 1.52 5.34
C LEU A 71 7.93 1.20 4.19
N LEU A 72 9.21 1.55 4.33
CA LEU A 72 10.19 1.29 3.27
C LEU A 72 10.38 -0.21 3.02
N GLU A 73 10.42 -1.01 4.08
CA GLU A 73 10.59 -2.47 4.02
C GLU A 73 9.36 -3.13 3.38
N ASN A 74 8.15 -2.79 3.82
CA ASN A 74 6.90 -3.37 3.30
C ASN A 74 6.57 -2.95 1.86
N CYS A 75 7.03 -1.78 1.44
CA CYS A 75 6.86 -1.32 0.06
C CYS A 75 8.07 -1.64 -0.83
N ALA A 76 9.03 -2.44 -0.34
CA ALA A 76 10.25 -2.83 -1.04
C ALA A 76 11.03 -1.63 -1.64
N LEU A 77 10.99 -0.47 -0.96
CA LEU A 77 11.60 0.78 -1.41
C LEU A 77 13.10 0.79 -1.09
N THR A 78 13.86 0.06 -1.90
CA THR A 78 15.30 -0.14 -1.69
C THR A 78 16.17 0.96 -2.32
N ARG A 79 15.68 1.61 -3.38
CA ARG A 79 16.44 2.62 -4.12
C ARG A 79 16.26 4.00 -3.49
N LYS A 80 17.35 4.78 -3.41
CA LYS A 80 17.32 6.11 -2.76
C LYS A 80 16.25 7.06 -3.31
N PRO A 81 15.99 7.16 -4.64
CA PRO A 81 14.88 7.98 -5.15
C PRO A 81 13.51 7.52 -4.63
N ASP A 82 13.27 6.20 -4.58
CA ASP A 82 12.01 5.63 -4.11
C ASP A 82 11.86 5.84 -2.60
N GLN A 83 12.95 5.74 -1.82
CA GLN A 83 12.97 6.08 -0.40
C GLN A 83 12.66 7.55 -0.14
N VAL A 84 13.20 8.47 -0.96
CA VAL A 84 12.90 9.91 -0.86
C VAL A 84 11.44 10.18 -1.19
N LEU A 85 10.89 9.53 -2.22
CA LEU A 85 9.48 9.64 -2.57
C LEU A 85 8.58 9.12 -1.43
N GLY A 86 8.92 7.96 -0.87
CA GLY A 86 8.24 7.39 0.31
C GLY A 86 8.33 8.29 1.55
N ALA A 87 9.47 8.95 1.78
CA ALA A 87 9.64 9.90 2.88
C ALA A 87 8.70 11.11 2.76
N ILE A 88 8.56 11.68 1.55
CA ILE A 88 7.62 12.78 1.32
C ILE A 88 6.18 12.30 1.54
N HIS A 89 5.82 11.13 1.02
CA HIS A 89 4.48 10.56 1.23
C HIS A 89 4.17 10.34 2.71
N TYR A 90 5.10 9.74 3.46
CA TYR A 90 4.95 9.49 4.89
C TYR A 90 4.73 10.80 5.67
N LEU A 91 5.55 11.82 5.43
CA LEU A 91 5.42 13.12 6.10
C LEU A 91 4.07 13.78 5.83
N ARG A 92 3.54 13.68 4.62
CA ARG A 92 2.27 14.32 4.24
C ARG A 92 1.04 13.53 4.68
N SER A 93 1.07 12.22 4.48
CA SER A 93 -0.12 11.37 4.62
C SER A 93 -0.22 10.68 5.97
N VAL A 94 0.89 10.50 6.69
CA VAL A 94 0.92 9.87 8.01
C VAL A 94 1.15 10.89 9.12
N GLU A 95 2.12 11.79 8.96
CA GLU A 95 2.44 12.79 10.00
C GLU A 95 1.71 14.13 9.85
N ASP A 96 1.02 14.36 8.73
CA ASP A 96 0.39 15.65 8.37
C ASP A 96 1.35 16.87 8.47
N VAL A 97 2.64 16.62 8.25
CA VAL A 97 3.66 17.67 8.20
C VAL A 97 3.65 18.23 6.79
N GLN A 98 3.14 19.45 6.58
CA GLN A 98 3.10 20.10 5.26
C GLN A 98 4.40 20.82 4.89
N ASP A 99 5.17 21.24 5.90
CA ASP A 99 6.42 21.97 5.75
C ASP A 99 7.60 21.11 6.22
N SER A 100 8.27 20.45 5.27
CA SER A 100 9.39 19.55 5.54
C SER A 100 10.69 20.06 4.88
N PRO A 101 11.42 21.00 5.52
CA PRO A 101 12.72 21.42 5.03
C PRO A 101 13.71 20.24 5.04
N PRO A 102 14.83 20.30 4.28
CA PRO A 102 15.73 19.16 4.12
C PRO A 102 16.20 18.49 5.42
N ARG A 103 16.40 19.29 6.47
CA ARG A 103 16.72 18.81 7.82
C ARG A 103 15.66 17.88 8.43
N VAL A 104 14.37 18.14 8.21
CA VAL A 104 13.28 17.28 8.70
C VAL A 104 13.27 15.94 7.94
N VAL A 105 13.42 15.99 6.61
CA VAL A 105 13.47 14.77 5.80
C VAL A 105 14.70 13.95 6.15
N ASN A 106 15.89 14.55 6.25
CA ASN A 106 17.11 13.85 6.62
C ASN A 106 17.02 13.24 8.03
N GLN A 107 16.41 13.95 8.98
CA GLN A 107 16.19 13.41 10.33
C GLN A 107 15.32 12.15 10.29
N LEU A 108 14.29 12.10 9.43
CA LEU A 108 13.45 10.90 9.28
C LEU A 108 14.26 9.67 8.83
N PHE A 109 15.23 9.86 7.91
CA PHE A 109 16.15 8.79 7.52
C PHE A 109 17.05 8.35 8.69
N THR A 110 17.62 9.32 9.41
CA THR A 110 18.45 9.06 10.59
C THR A 110 17.68 8.33 11.70
N ASP A 111 16.46 8.77 11.99
CA ASP A 111 15.56 8.14 12.97
C ASP A 111 15.25 6.69 12.58
N ALA A 112 15.16 6.38 11.28
CA ALA A 112 14.95 5.02 10.78
C ALA A 112 16.23 4.16 10.73
N GLY A 113 17.38 4.70 11.14
CA GLY A 113 18.67 4.01 11.05
C GLY A 113 19.10 3.74 9.60
N ILE A 114 18.80 4.67 8.69
CA ILE A 114 19.12 4.60 7.26
C ILE A 114 19.97 5.81 6.88
N GLU A 115 20.99 5.59 6.05
CA GLU A 115 21.81 6.69 5.52
C GLU A 115 20.93 7.70 4.76
N PRO A 116 20.96 8.99 5.12
CA PRO A 116 20.23 10.02 4.39
C PRO A 116 20.67 10.11 2.91
N PRO A 117 19.84 10.70 2.02
CA PRO A 117 20.14 10.78 0.58
C PRO A 117 21.36 11.66 0.21
N GLY A 118 21.95 12.38 1.17
CA GLY A 118 22.97 13.39 0.89
C GLY A 118 22.35 14.62 0.23
N ASN A 119 22.43 14.72 -1.11
CA ASN A 119 21.86 15.84 -1.86
C ASN A 119 20.35 15.65 -2.08
N LEU A 120 19.55 15.89 -1.04
CA LEU A 120 18.09 15.74 -1.09
C LEU A 120 17.44 16.57 -2.20
N SER A 121 17.87 17.82 -2.39
CA SER A 121 17.30 18.71 -3.42
C SER A 121 17.44 18.12 -4.83
N LEU A 122 18.54 17.44 -5.12
CA LEU A 122 18.73 16.73 -6.40
C LEU A 122 17.69 15.62 -6.60
N TYR A 123 17.41 14.82 -5.57
CA TYR A 123 16.40 13.77 -5.65
C TYR A 123 15.00 14.36 -5.83
N LEU A 124 14.65 15.38 -5.04
CA LEU A 124 13.34 16.03 -5.13
C LEU A 124 13.14 16.64 -6.52
N ASN A 125 14.12 17.36 -7.06
CA ASN A 125 14.02 17.92 -8.41
C ASN A 125 13.86 16.83 -9.47
N ARG A 126 14.65 15.75 -9.41
CA ARG A 126 14.51 14.62 -10.36
C ARG A 126 13.16 13.91 -10.27
N LEU A 127 12.56 13.85 -9.09
CA LEU A 127 11.23 13.29 -8.89
C LEU A 127 10.15 14.25 -9.44
N LYS A 128 10.33 15.56 -9.31
CA LYS A 128 9.49 16.57 -9.98
C LYS A 128 9.60 16.49 -11.50
N ASP A 129 10.81 16.37 -12.05
CA ASP A 129 11.05 16.22 -13.50
C ASP A 129 10.35 14.99 -14.10
N ARG A 130 10.12 13.96 -13.27
CA ARG A 130 9.39 12.73 -13.63
C ARG A 130 7.88 12.82 -13.39
N ASN A 131 7.39 13.98 -12.96
CA ASN A 131 6.02 14.21 -12.54
C ASN A 131 5.57 13.27 -11.40
N PHE A 132 6.47 12.88 -10.50
CA PHE A 132 6.12 12.09 -9.29
C PHE A 132 5.89 12.98 -8.07
N LEU A 133 6.49 14.17 -8.08
CA LEU A 133 6.27 15.19 -7.09
C LEU A 133 5.83 16.48 -7.78
N MET A 134 5.04 17.27 -7.08
CA MET A 134 4.73 18.64 -7.44
C MET A 134 4.81 19.53 -6.20
N VAL A 135 5.01 20.83 -6.40
CA VAL A 135 4.86 21.82 -5.33
C VAL A 135 3.51 22.51 -5.54
N PRO A 136 2.62 22.55 -4.53
CA PRO A 136 1.34 23.23 -4.66
C PRO A 136 1.50 24.73 -4.92
N ASP A 137 0.49 25.34 -5.52
CA ASP A 137 0.46 26.78 -5.77
C ASP A 137 0.62 27.59 -4.46
N GLY A 138 1.25 28.76 -4.54
CA GLY A 138 1.49 29.64 -3.39
C GLY A 138 2.75 29.34 -2.58
N HIS A 139 3.55 28.35 -2.99
CA HIS A 139 4.76 27.92 -2.27
C HIS A 139 6.09 28.20 -3.01
N ASP A 140 6.08 29.02 -4.05
CA ASP A 140 7.26 29.43 -4.86
C ASP A 140 8.14 28.26 -5.36
N ASP A 141 7.54 27.12 -5.73
CA ASP A 141 8.24 25.89 -6.14
C ASP A 141 9.28 25.37 -5.11
N LYS A 142 9.13 25.74 -3.83
CA LYS A 142 10.04 25.29 -2.78
C LYS A 142 9.80 23.82 -2.45
N ASN A 143 10.85 23.01 -2.63
CA ASN A 143 10.87 21.57 -2.36
C ASN A 143 10.37 21.15 -0.96
N ARG A 144 10.45 22.03 0.05
CA ARG A 144 9.95 21.77 1.41
C ARG A 144 8.44 21.51 1.48
N PHE A 145 7.70 21.95 0.46
CA PHE A 145 6.25 21.78 0.34
C PHE A 145 5.86 20.76 -0.74
N ALA A 146 6.83 20.02 -1.30
CA ALA A 146 6.53 19.03 -2.33
C ALA A 146 5.53 17.98 -1.80
N ILE A 147 4.60 17.58 -2.65
CA ILE A 147 3.60 16.53 -2.44
C ILE A 147 3.64 15.53 -3.60
N LEU A 148 3.08 14.34 -3.38
CA LEU A 148 2.95 13.35 -4.45
C LEU A 148 1.91 13.79 -5.45
N THR A 149 2.21 13.54 -6.72
CA THR A 149 1.22 13.54 -7.80
C THR A 149 0.50 12.18 -7.85
N PRO A 150 -0.61 12.08 -8.59
CA PRO A 150 -1.24 10.79 -8.88
C PRO A 150 -0.27 9.77 -9.49
N GLU A 151 0.65 10.20 -10.37
CA GLU A 151 1.65 9.33 -10.98
C GLU A 151 2.71 8.86 -9.98
N GLY A 152 3.13 9.73 -9.06
CA GLY A 152 4.02 9.38 -7.97
C GLY A 152 3.41 8.36 -7.02
N GLN A 153 2.12 8.52 -6.70
CA GLN A 153 1.37 7.55 -5.91
C GLN A 153 1.30 6.20 -6.62
N ALA A 154 0.87 6.17 -7.88
CA ALA A 154 0.77 4.94 -8.66
C ALA A 154 2.12 4.22 -8.81
N HIS A 155 3.22 4.97 -8.88
CA HIS A 155 4.58 4.40 -8.87
C HIS A 155 4.91 3.70 -7.55
N LEU A 156 4.55 4.28 -6.40
CA LEU A 156 4.72 3.62 -5.10
C LEU A 156 3.82 2.39 -4.97
N ASP A 157 2.55 2.47 -5.37
CA ASP A 157 1.60 1.36 -5.30
C ASP A 157 2.06 0.16 -6.14
N LYS A 158 2.68 0.42 -7.30
CA LYS A 158 3.28 -0.63 -8.14
C LYS A 158 4.46 -1.31 -7.45
N ARG A 159 5.23 -0.58 -6.63
CA ARG A 159 6.38 -1.13 -5.89
C ARG A 159 5.96 -1.95 -4.68
N SER A 160 4.87 -1.57 -4.02
CA SER A 160 4.36 -2.33 -2.87
C SER A 160 3.66 -3.63 -3.24
N ASN A 161 3.25 -3.79 -4.50
CA ASN A 161 2.57 -4.99 -5.01
C ASN A 161 3.48 -5.91 -5.84
N ALA A 162 4.79 -5.62 -5.92
CA ALA A 162 5.77 -6.34 -6.72
C ALA A 162 6.70 -7.18 -5.85
#